data_AF-A0A7C6CLX8-F1
#
_entry.id   AF-A0A7C6CLX8-F1
#
_cell.length_a   1.000
_cell.length_b   1.000
_cell.length_c   1.000
_cell.angle_alpha   90.00
_cell.angle_beta   90.00
_cell.angle_gamma   90.00
#
_symmetry.space_group_name_H-M   'P 1'
#
loop_
_entity.id
_entity.type
_entity.pdbx_description
1 polymer ?
#
loop_
_entity_poly.entity_id
_entity_poly.type
_entity_poly.pdbx_seq_one_letter_code
_entity_poly.pdbx_strand_id
1 'polypeptide(L)'
;MVVGIIVVSLALFIRQAHKIGSSNSGTAETEQLNLTSGQFSTSGEGQISKDKVIFNLELTNHLPEVMELPFGSGQQFELVVRDEKNEEVYRYSDGKAFTQALVYKRINPGEALRWQDQWDLRDKKGNVVSPGRYRAEIEILVIPEEDRVKIEDHQLRTTIEFTLPERQQEDTQGNEDKTGQEVGLETPLAASGAKDSRIIPSTEAEAIIANVANAVMQALSTKEAEKIASYVHPVKGVRFTPYTYVDRERDLVFTPNEIRNFFNNQQRYLWGYYDGSGEEIILTPSEYYAKFIYSADFINAEQIGYNQVLSIGNMLENQFEVYDNPIIVEYYFSGFDPAYQGMDWKSLRLVFEESDNEWRLVGIIHNQWTI
;
A
#
# COMPACT_ATOMS: atom_id res chain seq x y z
N MET A 1 11.64 -14.86 21.05
CA MET A 1 12.08 -13.51 21.45
C MET A 1 11.13 -12.54 20.76
N VAL A 2 10.43 -11.71 21.53
CA VAL A 2 9.28 -10.91 21.06
C VAL A 2 9.80 -9.79 20.14
N VAL A 3 9.45 -9.84 18.85
CA VAL A 3 9.65 -8.71 17.93
C VAL A 3 8.63 -7.65 18.31
N GLY A 4 9.08 -6.64 19.05
CA GLY A 4 8.27 -5.47 19.35
C GLY A 4 8.14 -4.60 18.10
N ILE A 5 6.96 -4.61 17.48
CA ILE A 5 6.61 -3.64 16.44
C ILE A 5 6.33 -2.32 17.18
N ILE A 6 7.14 -1.30 16.94
CA ILE A 6 6.83 0.06 17.38
C ILE A 6 6.02 0.70 16.25
N VAL A 7 4.69 0.72 16.41
CA VAL A 7 3.81 1.54 15.56
C VAL A 7 3.85 2.97 16.12
N VAL A 8 4.52 3.88 15.43
CA VAL A 8 4.44 5.32 15.76
C VAL A 8 3.26 5.89 14.99
N SER A 9 2.09 5.94 15.64
CA SER A 9 0.91 6.64 15.13
C SER A 9 0.71 7.93 15.91
N LEU A 10 0.64 9.06 15.20
CA LEU A 10 0.08 10.28 15.76
C LEU A 10 -1.32 10.48 15.19
N ALA A 11 -2.32 9.90 15.85
CA ALA A 11 -3.72 10.18 15.58
C ALA A 11 -4.30 11.06 16.71
N LEU A 12 -4.70 12.28 16.36
CA LEU A 12 -5.44 13.18 17.24
C LEU A 12 -6.86 12.64 17.46
N PHE A 13 -7.12 11.97 18.58
CA PHE A 13 -8.47 11.55 18.96
C PHE A 13 -9.18 12.65 19.77
N ILE A 14 -10.23 13.26 19.20
CA ILE A 14 -11.17 14.12 19.95
C ILE A 14 -12.34 13.26 20.43
N ARG A 15 -12.41 12.96 21.74
CA ARG A 15 -13.65 12.50 22.38
C ARG A 15 -14.50 13.71 22.77
N GLN A 16 -15.70 13.83 22.21
CA GLN A 16 -16.69 14.80 22.70
C GLN A 16 -17.38 14.28 23.98
N ALA A 17 -17.40 15.11 25.01
CA ALA A 17 -18.40 15.04 26.07
C ALA A 17 -19.05 16.42 26.22
N HIS A 18 -20.36 16.48 25.99
CA HIS A 18 -21.18 17.66 26.19
C HIS A 18 -22.16 17.41 27.34
N LYS A 19 -22.04 18.14 28.46
CA LYS A 19 -23.15 18.92 29.07
C LYS A 19 -22.73 19.65 30.37
N ILE A 20 -22.85 20.97 30.28
CA ILE A 20 -23.51 21.94 31.19
C ILE A 20 -22.91 22.21 32.59
N GLY A 21 -22.56 23.48 32.84
CA GLY A 21 -22.93 24.16 34.09
C GLY A 21 -21.97 25.19 34.70
N SER A 22 -22.08 26.46 34.26
CA SER A 22 -21.98 27.74 35.01
C SER A 22 -20.74 28.17 35.83
N SER A 23 -20.20 29.35 35.46
CA SER A 23 -19.57 30.45 36.26
C SER A 23 -18.43 30.09 37.24
N ASN A 24 -17.22 30.68 37.23
CA ASN A 24 -16.90 32.11 37.39
C ASN A 24 -15.37 32.38 37.21
N SER A 25 -15.01 33.62 36.86
CA SER A 25 -13.72 34.36 36.92
C SER A 25 -12.36 33.67 37.17
N GLY A 26 -11.38 33.95 36.30
CA GLY A 26 -9.95 33.86 36.63
C GLY A 26 -9.06 33.85 35.39
N THR A 27 -8.36 34.96 35.14
CA THR A 27 -7.36 35.16 34.08
C THR A 27 -6.27 34.08 34.06
N ALA A 28 -6.19 33.36 32.94
CA ALA A 28 -4.95 32.79 32.44
C ALA A 28 -5.02 32.92 30.91
N GLU A 29 -4.22 33.83 30.37
CA GLU A 29 -3.88 33.87 28.95
C GLU A 29 -3.31 32.51 28.58
N THR A 30 -4.19 31.64 28.09
CA THR A 30 -3.82 30.45 27.36
C THR A 30 -4.04 30.85 25.93
N GLU A 31 -2.96 31.02 25.17
CA GLU A 31 -3.00 31.16 23.72
C GLU A 31 -3.84 30.00 23.17
N GLN A 32 -5.13 30.28 22.93
CA GLN A 32 -5.96 29.49 22.07
C GLN A 32 -5.37 29.63 20.67
N LEU A 33 -4.44 28.73 20.35
CA LEU A 33 -4.11 28.42 18.97
C LEU A 33 -5.42 28.04 18.29
N ASN A 34 -5.97 28.98 17.53
CA ASN A 34 -7.02 28.72 16.55
C ASN A 34 -6.48 27.68 15.57
N LEU A 35 -6.76 26.40 15.84
CA LEU A 35 -6.60 25.31 14.88
C LEU A 35 -7.66 25.51 13.81
N THR A 36 -7.32 26.28 12.78
CA THR A 36 -8.06 26.26 11.51
C THR A 36 -8.10 24.81 11.06
N SER A 37 -9.28 24.20 11.06
CA SER A 37 -9.49 22.89 10.44
C SER A 37 -9.07 23.00 8.99
N GLY A 38 -7.93 22.40 8.63
CA GLY A 38 -7.46 22.37 7.24
C GLY A 38 -8.50 21.73 6.33
N GLN A 39 -8.53 22.16 5.07
CA GLN A 39 -9.34 21.56 4.00
C GLN A 39 -8.82 20.16 3.66
N PHE A 40 -7.52 19.97 3.79
CA PHE A 40 -6.81 18.71 3.65
C PHE A 40 -5.92 18.46 4.86
N SER A 41 -5.57 17.21 5.09
CA SER A 41 -4.50 16.84 6.01
C SER A 41 -3.62 15.76 5.42
N THR A 42 -2.31 15.93 5.50
CA THR A 42 -1.33 14.88 5.23
C THR A 42 -0.94 14.17 6.53
N SER A 43 -1.04 12.85 6.54
CA SER A 43 -0.52 11.97 7.58
C SER A 43 0.51 11.01 6.99
N GLY A 44 1.37 10.49 7.85
CA GLY A 44 2.40 9.55 7.45
C GLY A 44 2.85 8.69 8.62
N GLU A 45 3.26 7.46 8.32
CA GLU A 45 3.62 6.48 9.35
C GLU A 45 4.76 5.59 8.90
N GLY A 46 5.73 5.39 9.79
CA GLY A 46 6.86 4.49 9.57
C GLY A 46 6.68 3.17 10.32
N GLN A 47 6.74 2.05 9.59
CA GLN A 47 6.82 0.70 10.15
C GLN A 47 8.26 0.22 10.03
N ILE A 48 8.92 0.03 11.17
CA ILE A 48 10.33 -0.35 11.23
C ILE A 48 10.45 -1.87 11.31
N SER A 49 11.26 -2.48 10.43
CA SER A 49 11.71 -3.87 10.53
C SER A 49 13.24 -3.93 10.72
N LYS A 50 13.82 -5.15 10.72
CA LYS A 50 15.27 -5.37 10.87
C LYS A 50 16.09 -4.74 9.74
N ASP A 51 15.52 -4.67 8.54
CA ASP A 51 16.22 -4.40 7.28
C ASP A 51 15.64 -3.23 6.48
N LYS A 52 14.49 -2.67 6.89
CA LYS A 52 13.81 -1.59 6.16
C LYS A 52 12.90 -0.76 7.07
N VAL A 53 12.49 0.40 6.56
CA VAL A 53 11.32 1.15 7.03
C VAL A 53 10.31 1.23 5.89
N ILE A 54 9.05 0.89 6.18
CA ILE A 54 7.93 1.08 5.26
C ILE A 54 7.18 2.33 5.68
N PHE A 55 7.10 3.32 4.79
CA PHE A 55 6.36 4.54 4.98
C PHE A 55 5.00 4.44 4.29
N ASN A 56 3.91 4.57 5.06
CA ASN A 56 2.57 4.75 4.52
C ASN A 56 2.21 6.23 4.61
N LEU A 57 1.72 6.82 3.51
CA LEU A 57 1.40 8.23 3.39
C LEU A 57 -0.06 8.40 3.01
N GLU A 58 -0.76 9.34 3.61
CA GLU A 58 -2.15 9.63 3.25
C GLU A 58 -2.41 11.13 3.11
N LEU A 59 -3.22 11.52 2.13
CA LEU A 59 -3.79 12.86 2.01
C LEU A 59 -5.32 12.75 2.09
N THR A 60 -5.91 13.28 3.15
CA THR A 60 -7.36 13.21 3.39
C THR A 60 -8.06 14.50 2.98
N ASN A 61 -9.22 14.38 2.32
CA ASN A 61 -10.11 15.50 2.00
C ASN A 61 -11.16 15.70 3.11
N HIS A 62 -11.09 16.84 3.80
CA HIS A 62 -12.06 17.22 4.86
C HIS A 62 -13.19 18.11 4.34
N LEU A 63 -13.19 18.47 3.06
CA LEU A 63 -14.24 19.26 2.45
C LEU A 63 -15.51 18.41 2.23
N PRO A 64 -16.70 19.03 2.27
CA PRO A 64 -17.96 18.35 1.97
C PRO A 64 -18.16 18.10 0.46
N GLU A 65 -17.22 18.52 -0.38
CA GLU A 65 -17.27 18.39 -1.83
C GLU A 65 -16.15 17.48 -2.37
N VAL A 66 -16.42 16.92 -3.55
CA VAL A 66 -15.43 16.16 -4.30
C VAL A 66 -14.38 17.12 -4.80
N MET A 67 -13.12 16.79 -4.55
CA MET A 67 -11.99 17.56 -5.06
C MET A 67 -11.28 16.78 -6.16
N GLU A 68 -10.76 17.50 -7.14
CA GLU A 68 -9.85 16.95 -8.14
C GLU A 68 -8.51 17.69 -7.98
N LEU A 69 -7.46 16.93 -7.70
CA LEU A 69 -6.13 17.43 -7.40
C LEU A 69 -5.21 17.20 -8.59
N PRO A 70 -4.65 18.27 -9.19
CA PRO A 70 -3.69 18.15 -10.26
C PRO A 70 -2.28 17.89 -9.71
N PHE A 71 -1.55 16.98 -10.35
CA PHE A 71 -0.15 16.67 -10.10
C PHE A 71 0.63 16.85 -11.39
N GLY A 72 1.72 17.63 -11.34
CA GLY A 72 2.48 18.01 -12.53
C GLY A 72 3.20 16.87 -13.25
N SER A 73 3.29 15.69 -12.64
CA SER A 73 3.98 14.52 -13.19
C SER A 73 3.46 13.22 -12.56
N GLY A 74 4.06 12.09 -12.94
CA GLY A 74 3.85 10.81 -12.24
C GLY A 74 4.37 10.83 -10.79
N GLN A 75 5.28 11.75 -10.45
CA GLN A 75 5.69 11.98 -9.06
C GLN A 75 4.60 12.75 -8.32
N GLN A 76 3.97 12.10 -7.34
CA GLN A 76 2.85 12.68 -6.57
C GLN A 76 3.24 13.08 -5.15
N PHE A 77 4.36 12.57 -4.65
CA PHE A 77 4.91 12.93 -3.35
C PHE A 77 6.44 12.94 -3.40
N GLU A 78 7.03 13.55 -2.38
CA GLU A 78 8.44 13.42 -2.04
C GLU A 78 8.55 12.95 -0.58
N LEU A 79 9.45 12.02 -0.33
CA LEU A 79 9.82 11.57 1.01
C LEU A 79 11.33 11.72 1.18
N VAL A 80 11.75 12.44 2.21
CA VAL A 80 13.15 12.71 2.52
C VAL A 80 13.45 12.27 3.94
N VAL A 81 14.37 11.33 4.12
CA VAL A 81 14.82 10.92 5.46
C VAL A 81 16.11 11.65 5.82
N ARG A 82 16.13 12.23 7.01
CA ARG A 82 17.29 12.89 7.62
C ARG A 82 17.68 12.23 8.93
N ASP A 83 18.98 12.22 9.22
CA ASP A 83 19.52 11.77 10.50
C ASP A 83 19.46 12.87 11.58
N GLU A 84 19.98 12.59 12.78
CA GLU A 84 20.05 13.55 13.89
C GLU A 84 20.88 14.81 13.58
N LYS A 85 21.79 14.75 12.61
CA LYS A 85 22.62 15.87 12.17
C LYS A 85 21.93 16.68 11.06
N ASN A 86 20.69 16.32 10.72
CA ASN A 86 19.91 16.87 9.62
C ASN A 86 20.51 16.58 8.24
N GLU A 87 21.40 15.58 8.14
CA GLU A 87 21.95 15.11 6.86
C GLU A 87 20.93 14.24 6.14
N GLU A 88 20.73 14.50 4.84
CA GLU A 88 19.84 13.71 4.00
C GLU A 88 20.45 12.34 3.68
N VAL A 89 19.82 11.28 4.18
CA VAL A 89 20.28 9.90 3.97
C VAL A 89 19.50 9.20 2.87
N TYR A 90 18.24 9.58 2.65
CA TYR A 90 17.38 8.99 1.63
C TYR A 90 16.43 10.02 1.04
N ARG A 91 16.11 9.86 -0.25
CA ARG A 91 15.12 10.63 -0.99
C ARG A 91 14.38 9.70 -1.94
N TYR A 92 13.05 9.76 -1.92
CA TYR A 92 12.21 8.94 -2.79
C TYR A 92 12.54 9.14 -4.27
N SER A 93 12.74 10.38 -4.72
CA SER A 93 13.01 10.66 -6.14
C SER A 93 14.39 10.20 -6.63
N ASP A 94 15.35 9.85 -5.77
CA ASP A 94 16.71 9.50 -6.19
C ASP A 94 16.69 8.23 -7.06
N GLY A 95 17.25 8.33 -8.27
CA GLY A 95 17.34 7.22 -9.22
C GLY A 95 16.02 6.83 -9.90
N LYS A 96 14.92 7.53 -9.63
CA LYS A 96 13.61 7.30 -10.27
C LYS A 96 13.39 8.24 -11.45
N ALA A 97 12.74 7.75 -12.50
CA ALA A 97 12.27 8.55 -13.62
C ALA A 97 10.75 8.66 -13.56
N PHE A 98 10.22 9.88 -13.72
CA PHE A 98 8.78 10.14 -13.65
C PHE A 98 8.25 10.69 -14.98
N THR A 99 7.09 10.22 -15.38
CA THR A 99 6.40 10.73 -16.57
C THR A 99 6.07 12.20 -16.41
N GLN A 100 6.33 13.02 -17.43
CA GLN A 100 5.99 14.45 -17.45
C GLN A 100 4.52 14.71 -17.86
N ALA A 101 3.64 13.76 -17.57
CA ALA A 101 2.21 13.86 -17.87
C ALA A 101 1.46 14.38 -16.65
N LEU A 102 0.55 15.33 -16.89
CA LEU A 102 -0.32 15.88 -15.86
C LEU A 102 -1.30 14.79 -15.39
N VAL A 103 -1.35 14.54 -14.09
CA VAL A 103 -2.22 13.55 -13.47
C VAL A 103 -3.28 14.25 -12.63
N TYR A 104 -4.53 13.85 -12.75
CA TYR A 104 -5.63 14.35 -11.94
C TYR A 104 -6.14 13.24 -11.03
N LYS A 105 -6.18 13.50 -9.72
CA LYS A 105 -6.73 12.57 -8.73
C LYS A 105 -8.00 13.14 -8.15
N ARG A 106 -9.09 12.39 -8.28
CA ARG A 106 -10.36 12.70 -7.63
C ARG A 106 -10.38 12.13 -6.22
N ILE A 107 -10.78 12.94 -5.24
CA ILE A 107 -10.90 12.55 -3.83
C ILE A 107 -12.26 13.00 -3.28
N ASN A 108 -13.09 12.04 -2.88
CA ASN A 108 -14.43 12.35 -2.35
C ASN A 108 -14.35 12.91 -0.90
N PRO A 109 -15.43 13.50 -0.37
CA PRO A 109 -15.50 13.93 1.02
C PRO A 109 -15.16 12.82 2.00
N GLY A 110 -14.17 13.05 2.87
CA GLY A 110 -13.70 12.09 3.88
C GLY A 110 -12.85 10.93 3.33
N GLU A 111 -12.57 10.90 2.02
CA GLU A 111 -11.67 9.92 1.42
C GLU A 111 -10.22 10.37 1.55
N ALA A 112 -9.28 9.44 1.36
CA ALA A 112 -7.85 9.73 1.30
C ALA A 112 -7.19 9.10 0.08
N LEU A 113 -6.23 9.82 -0.51
CA LEU A 113 -5.23 9.23 -1.40
C LEU A 113 -4.15 8.57 -0.53
N ARG A 114 -3.65 7.41 -0.96
CA ARG A 114 -2.68 6.61 -0.20
C ARG A 114 -1.50 6.22 -1.05
N TRP A 115 -0.31 6.40 -0.48
CA TRP A 115 0.95 5.97 -1.07
C TRP A 115 1.75 5.15 -0.08
N GLN A 116 2.70 4.38 -0.60
CA GLN A 116 3.68 3.66 0.19
C GLN A 116 5.06 3.82 -0.43
N ASP A 117 6.08 3.95 0.43
CA ASP A 117 7.49 3.89 0.03
C ASP A 117 8.29 3.02 1.00
N GLN A 118 9.37 2.41 0.52
CA GLN A 118 10.24 1.54 1.32
C GLN A 118 11.68 2.04 1.27
N TRP A 119 12.26 2.26 2.45
CA TRP A 119 13.67 2.56 2.59
C TRP A 119 14.43 1.36 3.18
N ASP A 120 15.46 0.89 2.50
CA ASP A 120 16.29 -0.28 2.86
C ASP A 120 17.41 0.03 3.88
N LEU A 121 17.27 1.15 4.61
CA LEU A 121 18.22 1.65 5.59
C LEU A 121 19.59 2.02 5.02
N ARG A 122 19.73 2.20 3.70
CA ARG A 122 21.00 2.65 3.11
C ARG A 122 21.03 4.15 2.89
N ASP A 123 22.19 4.74 3.16
CA ASP A 123 22.49 6.12 2.80
C ASP A 123 22.70 6.25 1.27
N LYS A 124 22.85 7.48 0.79
CA LYS A 124 23.12 7.78 -0.63
C LYS A 124 24.43 7.20 -1.19
N LYS A 125 25.29 6.64 -0.34
CA LYS A 125 26.53 5.96 -0.72
C LYS A 125 26.38 4.43 -0.66
N GLY A 126 25.20 3.93 -0.34
CA GLY A 126 24.90 2.50 -0.20
C GLY A 126 25.31 1.89 1.14
N ASN A 127 25.80 2.67 2.10
CA ASN A 127 26.15 2.16 3.42
C ASN A 127 24.91 2.06 4.29
N VAL A 128 24.81 1.02 5.11
CA VAL A 128 23.69 0.92 6.03
C VAL A 128 23.83 1.95 7.15
N VAL A 129 22.76 2.70 7.42
CA VAL A 129 22.77 3.77 8.43
C VAL A 129 22.89 3.23 9.85
N SER A 130 23.35 4.10 10.76
CA SER A 130 23.51 3.77 12.17
C SER A 130 22.16 3.77 12.90
N PRO A 131 22.03 3.04 14.03
CA PRO A 131 20.94 3.24 14.97
C PRO A 131 20.88 4.70 15.45
N GLY A 132 19.69 5.19 15.80
CA GLY A 132 19.49 6.58 16.24
C GLY A 132 18.16 7.15 15.82
N ARG A 133 17.93 8.44 16.12
CA ARG A 133 16.72 9.14 15.67
C ARG A 133 16.86 9.61 14.23
N TYR A 134 15.74 9.51 13.53
CA TYR A 134 15.58 9.93 12.16
C TYR A 134 14.27 10.71 12.01
N ARG A 135 14.24 11.54 10.97
CA ARG A 135 13.08 12.32 10.60
C ARG A 135 12.77 12.08 9.13
N ALA A 136 11.57 11.61 8.81
CA ALA A 136 11.06 11.57 7.45
C ALA A 136 10.18 12.80 7.21
N GLU A 137 10.60 13.66 6.29
CA GLU A 137 9.83 14.79 5.78
C GLU A 137 9.05 14.34 4.56
N ILE A 138 7.75 14.64 4.55
CA ILE A 138 6.83 14.25 3.49
C ILE A 138 6.21 15.50 2.88
N GLU A 139 6.14 15.52 1.55
CA GLU A 139 5.46 16.56 0.79
C GLU A 139 4.60 15.94 -0.32
N ILE A 140 3.32 16.28 -0.38
CA ILE A 140 2.41 15.91 -1.47
C ILE A 140 2.47 17.00 -2.56
N LEU A 141 2.81 16.61 -3.79
CA LEU A 141 3.19 17.52 -4.89
C LEU A 141 1.98 17.96 -5.73
N VAL A 142 0.91 18.38 -5.07
CA VAL A 142 -0.24 19.00 -5.75
C VAL A 142 0.21 20.34 -6.34
N ILE A 143 -0.11 20.59 -7.61
CA ILE A 143 0.19 21.89 -8.24
C ILE A 143 -0.96 22.88 -7.98
N PRO A 144 -0.67 24.16 -7.70
CA PRO A 144 -1.72 25.16 -7.54
C PRO A 144 -2.37 25.48 -8.90
N GLU A 145 -3.70 25.70 -8.89
CA GLU A 145 -4.46 26.21 -10.04
C GLU A 145 -5.22 27.48 -9.65
N GLU A 146 -5.22 28.49 -10.54
CA GLU A 146 -5.78 29.83 -10.26
C GLU A 146 -7.29 29.80 -9.94
N ASP A 147 -8.04 28.89 -10.56
CA ASP A 147 -9.50 28.79 -10.43
C ASP A 147 -9.95 27.73 -9.39
N ARG A 148 -9.02 27.08 -8.67
CA ARG A 148 -9.33 26.04 -7.68
C ARG A 148 -9.09 26.51 -6.25
N VAL A 149 -9.65 25.74 -5.30
CA VAL A 149 -9.43 25.94 -3.87
C VAL A 149 -7.93 25.93 -3.59
N LYS A 150 -7.41 27.03 -3.06
CA LYS A 150 -6.02 27.14 -2.65
C LYS A 150 -5.77 26.25 -1.44
N ILE A 151 -4.89 25.27 -1.59
CA ILE A 151 -4.41 24.41 -0.50
C ILE A 151 -3.16 25.06 0.07
N GLU A 152 -3.12 25.25 1.39
CA GLU A 152 -1.95 25.81 2.06
C GLU A 152 -0.87 24.74 2.24
N ASP A 153 0.41 25.11 2.08
CA ASP A 153 1.56 24.17 2.08
C ASP A 153 1.61 23.23 3.29
N HIS A 154 1.23 23.73 4.47
CA HIS A 154 1.22 22.93 5.70
C HIS A 154 0.20 21.78 5.69
N GLN A 155 -0.82 21.84 4.82
CA GLN A 155 -1.82 20.79 4.63
C GLN A 155 -1.32 19.66 3.72
N LEU A 156 -0.25 19.92 2.94
CA LEU A 156 0.39 18.99 2.01
C LEU A 156 1.69 18.42 2.57
N ARG A 157 2.06 18.76 3.80
CA ARG A 157 3.34 18.41 4.41
C ARG A 157 3.12 17.75 5.76
N THR A 158 3.92 16.74 6.05
CA THR A 158 3.97 16.14 7.38
C THR A 158 5.38 15.68 7.71
N THR A 159 5.61 15.31 8.96
CA THR A 159 6.92 14.84 9.42
C THR A 159 6.74 13.69 10.39
N ILE A 160 7.46 12.61 10.15
CA ILE A 160 7.50 11.43 11.01
C ILE A 160 8.84 11.43 11.72
N GLU A 161 8.82 11.36 13.05
CA GLU A 161 10.01 11.08 13.84
C GLU A 161 10.02 9.62 14.25
N PHE A 162 11.17 8.95 14.08
CA PHE A 162 11.30 7.53 14.42
C PHE A 162 12.73 7.21 14.86
N THR A 163 12.89 6.10 15.59
CA THR A 163 14.19 5.68 16.12
C THR A 163 14.53 4.29 15.59
N LEU A 164 15.64 4.17 14.87
CA LEU A 164 16.17 2.88 14.47
C LEU A 164 16.84 2.19 15.67
N PRO A 165 16.47 0.94 16.00
CA PRO A 165 17.04 0.23 17.15
C PRO A 165 18.49 -0.19 16.89
N GLU A 166 19.23 -0.44 17.98
CA GLU A 166 20.54 -1.08 17.88
C GLU A 166 20.40 -2.48 17.28
N ARG A 167 21.21 -2.80 16.27
CA ARG A 167 21.25 -4.16 15.74
C ARG A 167 22.00 -5.06 16.71
N GLN A 168 21.31 -6.05 17.26
CA GLN A 168 21.98 -7.14 17.95
C GLN A 168 22.81 -7.93 16.91
N GLN A 169 24.10 -8.12 17.20
CA GLN A 169 24.92 -9.06 16.44
C GLN A 169 24.39 -10.47 16.71
N GLU A 170 23.98 -11.18 15.66
CA GLU A 170 23.65 -12.61 15.76
C GLU A 170 24.96 -13.39 15.95
N ASP A 171 25.28 -13.71 17.21
CA ASP A 171 26.13 -14.86 17.51
C ASP A 171 25.37 -16.13 17.13
N THR A 172 25.85 -16.82 16.11
CA THR A 172 25.44 -18.19 15.81
C THR A 172 25.81 -19.11 16.97
N GLN A 173 24.83 -19.47 17.81
CA GLN A 173 24.83 -20.73 18.54
C GLN A 173 23.40 -21.10 18.96
N GLY A 174 22.93 -22.22 18.42
CA GLY A 174 21.62 -22.77 18.76
C GLY A 174 21.60 -23.40 20.16
N ASN A 175 20.42 -23.39 20.78
CA ASN A 175 19.88 -24.59 21.42
C ASN A 175 18.37 -24.45 21.67
N GLU A 176 17.67 -25.57 21.54
CA GLU A 176 16.28 -25.81 21.93
C GLU A 176 16.13 -25.79 23.47
N ASP A 177 15.05 -25.24 24.01
CA ASP A 177 13.90 -25.99 24.54
C ASP A 177 12.88 -25.07 25.28
N LYS A 178 11.65 -25.60 25.41
CA LYS A 178 10.32 -25.04 25.75
C LYS A 178 10.15 -24.24 27.05
N THR A 179 9.14 -23.36 27.09
CA THR A 179 7.87 -23.52 27.85
C THR A 179 6.94 -22.29 27.66
N GLY A 180 5.63 -22.54 27.62
CA GLY A 180 4.61 -21.56 27.24
C GLY A 180 4.01 -20.75 28.40
N GLN A 181 3.24 -19.73 28.03
CA GLN A 181 2.10 -19.22 28.80
C GLN A 181 1.19 -18.35 27.92
N GLU A 182 -0.10 -18.71 27.88
CA GLU A 182 -1.21 -17.87 27.42
C GLU A 182 -1.32 -16.60 28.29
N VAL A 183 -1.60 -15.46 27.66
CA VAL A 183 -2.47 -14.44 28.25
C VAL A 183 -3.29 -13.79 27.14
N GLY A 184 -4.61 -13.99 27.19
CA GLY A 184 -5.56 -13.35 26.30
C GLY A 184 -5.78 -11.88 26.65
N LEU A 185 -6.13 -11.10 25.63
CA LEU A 185 -6.73 -9.78 25.77
C LEU A 185 -7.82 -9.65 24.70
N GLU A 186 -9.01 -10.10 25.07
CA GLU A 186 -10.25 -9.59 24.48
C GLU A 186 -10.49 -8.18 25.00
N THR A 187 -10.78 -7.21 24.14
CA THR A 187 -11.84 -6.22 24.40
C THR A 187 -12.29 -5.54 23.10
N PRO A 188 -13.57 -5.16 22.99
CA PRO A 188 -14.34 -5.20 21.75
C PRO A 188 -14.38 -3.88 20.96
N LEU A 189 -14.61 -4.07 19.66
CA LEU A 189 -14.96 -3.05 18.67
C LEU A 189 -16.21 -2.27 19.10
N ALA A 190 -16.07 -0.95 19.28
CA ALA A 190 -17.19 -0.02 19.38
C ALA A 190 -17.34 0.73 18.06
N ALA A 191 -18.47 0.50 17.39
CA ALA A 191 -18.85 1.10 16.13
C ALA A 191 -18.94 2.64 16.23
N SER A 192 -18.27 3.33 15.31
CA SER A 192 -18.53 4.72 14.94
C SER A 192 -18.28 4.85 13.44
N GLY A 193 -19.33 5.18 12.69
CA GLY A 193 -19.36 5.19 11.22
C GLY A 193 -18.58 6.32 10.56
N ALA A 194 -17.27 6.31 10.68
CA ALA A 194 -16.34 6.88 9.70
C ALA A 194 -15.59 5.70 9.09
N LYS A 195 -15.47 5.63 7.75
CA LYS A 195 -14.55 4.69 7.09
C LYS A 195 -13.12 5.11 7.44
N ASP A 196 -12.64 4.71 8.61
CA ASP A 196 -11.23 4.81 8.99
C ASP A 196 -10.49 3.68 8.25
N SER A 197 -10.26 3.93 6.96
CA SER A 197 -9.56 3.04 6.05
C SER A 197 -8.08 3.32 6.17
N ARG A 198 -7.34 2.46 6.85
CA ARG A 198 -5.90 2.57 6.97
C ARG A 198 -5.27 1.34 6.34
N ILE A 199 -4.09 1.49 5.72
CA ILE A 199 -3.32 0.33 5.27
C ILE A 199 -2.94 -0.50 6.50
N ILE A 200 -3.50 -1.72 6.59
CA ILE A 200 -3.20 -2.66 7.68
C ILE A 200 -1.70 -2.98 7.65
N PRO A 201 -0.97 -2.87 8.77
CA PRO A 201 0.46 -3.17 8.83
C PRO A 201 0.83 -4.55 8.31
N SER A 202 2.01 -4.68 7.71
CA SER A 202 2.43 -5.90 6.98
C SER A 202 2.34 -7.17 7.83
N THR A 203 2.81 -7.13 9.07
CA THR A 203 2.78 -8.28 10.00
C THR A 203 1.37 -8.68 10.42
N GLU A 204 0.46 -7.71 10.57
CA GLU A 204 -0.95 -7.97 10.88
C GLU A 204 -1.68 -8.52 9.65
N ALA A 205 -1.43 -7.92 8.48
CA ALA A 205 -1.95 -8.39 7.21
C ALA A 205 -1.52 -9.84 6.91
N GLU A 206 -0.25 -10.18 7.16
CA GLU A 206 0.28 -11.53 7.04
C GLU A 206 -0.49 -12.51 7.95
N ALA A 207 -0.64 -12.18 9.23
CA ALA A 207 -1.34 -13.03 10.19
C ALA A 207 -2.80 -13.30 9.78
N ILE A 208 -3.44 -12.32 9.12
CA ILE A 208 -4.82 -12.43 8.65
C ILE A 208 -4.93 -13.29 7.38
N ILE A 209 -4.09 -13.04 6.37
CA ILE A 209 -4.36 -13.52 5.00
C ILE A 209 -3.47 -14.68 4.54
N ALA A 210 -2.30 -14.92 5.15
CA ALA A 210 -1.27 -15.79 4.58
C ALA A 210 -1.78 -17.18 4.17
N ASN A 211 -2.60 -17.81 5.01
CA ASN A 211 -3.17 -19.12 4.72
C ASN A 211 -4.12 -19.11 3.50
N VAL A 212 -4.97 -18.08 3.39
CA VAL A 212 -5.91 -17.91 2.28
C VAL A 212 -5.15 -17.61 1.00
N ALA A 213 -4.19 -16.69 1.05
CA ALA A 213 -3.36 -16.32 -0.09
C ALA A 213 -2.56 -17.52 -0.63
N ASN A 214 -1.95 -18.32 0.25
CA ASN A 214 -1.26 -19.55 -0.13
C ASN A 214 -2.20 -20.57 -0.78
N ALA A 215 -3.42 -20.74 -0.26
CA ALA A 215 -4.41 -21.63 -0.85
C ALA A 215 -4.87 -21.17 -2.25
N VAL A 216 -5.03 -19.85 -2.45
CA VAL A 216 -5.35 -19.26 -3.76
C VAL A 216 -4.18 -19.43 -4.72
N MET A 217 -2.95 -19.12 -4.30
CA MET A 217 -1.75 -19.27 -5.14
C MET A 217 -1.51 -20.72 -5.55
N GLN A 218 -1.73 -21.67 -4.64
CA GLN A 218 -1.69 -23.10 -4.94
C GLN A 218 -2.75 -23.49 -5.97
N ALA A 219 -3.98 -22.98 -5.84
CA ALA A 219 -5.06 -23.26 -6.78
C ALA A 219 -4.79 -22.63 -8.16
N LEU A 220 -4.18 -21.44 -8.19
CA LEU A 220 -3.71 -20.80 -9.42
C LEU A 220 -2.67 -21.69 -10.09
N SER A 221 -1.59 -22.08 -9.39
CA SER A 221 -0.48 -22.86 -9.96
C SER A 221 -0.90 -24.20 -10.56
N THR A 222 -1.93 -24.85 -9.98
CA THR A 222 -2.49 -26.12 -10.47
C THR A 222 -3.71 -25.95 -11.38
N LYS A 223 -4.14 -24.71 -11.67
CA LYS A 223 -5.34 -24.38 -12.46
C LYS A 223 -6.63 -25.00 -11.92
N GLU A 224 -6.76 -25.10 -10.61
CA GLU A 224 -7.96 -25.62 -9.92
C GLU A 224 -9.11 -24.59 -9.95
N ALA A 225 -9.78 -24.46 -11.09
CA ALA A 225 -10.82 -23.45 -11.34
C ALA A 225 -11.92 -23.40 -10.27
N GLU A 226 -12.42 -24.56 -9.82
CA GLU A 226 -13.44 -24.63 -8.75
C GLU A 226 -12.94 -24.07 -7.42
N LYS A 227 -11.67 -24.32 -7.10
CA LYS A 227 -11.06 -23.84 -5.86
C LYS A 227 -10.82 -22.33 -5.94
N ILE A 228 -10.30 -21.82 -7.06
CA ILE A 228 -10.17 -20.37 -7.29
C ILE A 228 -11.56 -19.72 -7.15
N ALA A 229 -12.58 -20.24 -7.83
CA ALA A 229 -13.95 -19.71 -7.78
C ALA A 229 -14.53 -19.66 -6.36
N SER A 230 -14.15 -20.58 -5.47
CA SER A 230 -14.60 -20.57 -4.08
C SER A 230 -14.05 -19.42 -3.24
N TYR A 231 -12.93 -18.82 -3.64
CA TYR A 231 -12.34 -17.65 -2.98
C TYR A 231 -12.82 -16.33 -3.58
N VAL A 232 -13.36 -16.32 -4.80
CA VAL A 232 -13.78 -15.11 -5.50
C VAL A 232 -14.95 -14.45 -4.78
N HIS A 233 -14.90 -13.12 -4.65
CA HIS A 233 -15.97 -12.36 -4.03
C HIS A 233 -17.31 -12.57 -4.78
N PRO A 234 -18.40 -12.97 -4.10
CA PRO A 234 -19.64 -13.40 -4.76
C PRO A 234 -20.35 -12.29 -5.53
N VAL A 235 -20.29 -11.05 -5.02
CA VAL A 235 -20.88 -9.86 -5.67
C VAL A 235 -19.89 -9.10 -6.55
N LYS A 236 -18.70 -8.76 -6.04
CA LYS A 236 -17.70 -7.96 -6.77
C LYS A 236 -16.99 -8.73 -7.88
N GLY A 237 -16.93 -10.06 -7.83
CA GLY A 237 -16.09 -10.87 -8.72
C GLY A 237 -14.60 -10.65 -8.46
N VAL A 238 -13.76 -11.12 -9.38
CA VAL A 238 -12.31 -10.88 -9.39
C VAL A 238 -11.92 -10.08 -10.63
N ARG A 239 -11.24 -8.95 -10.42
CA ARG A 239 -10.70 -8.07 -11.46
C ARG A 239 -9.33 -8.55 -11.91
N PHE A 240 -9.04 -8.47 -13.20
CA PHE A 240 -7.73 -8.77 -13.76
C PHE A 240 -7.10 -7.52 -14.36
N THR A 241 -5.93 -7.15 -13.85
CA THR A 241 -5.16 -5.99 -14.30
C THR A 241 -3.81 -6.47 -14.85
N PRO A 242 -3.48 -6.25 -16.13
CA PRO A 242 -2.25 -6.78 -16.74
C PRO A 242 -0.97 -6.09 -16.26
N TYR A 243 -1.09 -4.92 -15.63
CA TYR A 243 0.00 -4.08 -15.12
C TYR A 243 -0.41 -3.44 -13.77
N THR A 244 0.47 -2.64 -13.15
CA THR A 244 0.28 -2.15 -11.77
C THR A 244 -0.92 -1.21 -11.56
N TYR A 245 -1.35 -0.46 -12.58
CA TYR A 245 -2.44 0.52 -12.47
C TYR A 245 -3.81 -0.13 -12.73
N VAL A 246 -4.66 -0.15 -11.71
CA VAL A 246 -6.01 -0.74 -11.78
C VAL A 246 -6.96 0.23 -12.48
N ASP A 247 -7.54 -0.21 -13.61
CA ASP A 247 -8.51 0.54 -14.40
C ASP A 247 -9.92 -0.02 -14.15
N ARG A 248 -10.73 0.71 -13.36
CA ARG A 248 -12.08 0.27 -12.99
C ARG A 248 -13.03 0.16 -14.18
N GLU A 249 -12.78 0.90 -15.26
CA GLU A 249 -13.63 0.97 -16.44
C GLU A 249 -13.24 -0.08 -17.48
N ARG A 250 -11.95 -0.36 -17.64
CA ARG A 250 -11.43 -1.25 -18.70
C ARG A 250 -11.05 -2.64 -18.23
N ASP A 251 -10.59 -2.79 -16.99
CA ASP A 251 -10.18 -4.11 -16.50
C ASP A 251 -11.37 -5.06 -16.45
N LEU A 252 -11.13 -6.30 -16.87
CA LEU A 252 -12.16 -7.32 -16.91
C LEU A 252 -12.39 -7.89 -15.52
N VAL A 253 -13.66 -8.11 -15.18
CA VAL A 253 -14.09 -8.71 -13.91
C VAL A 253 -14.84 -10.00 -14.23
N PHE A 254 -14.47 -11.08 -13.54
CA PHE A 254 -15.11 -12.37 -13.68
C PHE A 254 -15.79 -12.79 -12.37
N THR A 255 -17.03 -13.26 -12.48
CA THR A 255 -17.79 -13.84 -11.38
C THR A 255 -17.25 -15.22 -10.99
N PRO A 256 -17.59 -15.75 -9.80
CA PRO A 256 -17.23 -17.12 -9.43
C PRO A 256 -17.62 -18.16 -10.50
N ASN A 257 -18.80 -18.02 -11.11
CA ASN A 257 -19.27 -18.97 -12.13
C ASN A 257 -18.47 -18.89 -13.43
N GLU A 258 -18.02 -17.70 -13.82
CA GLU A 258 -17.16 -17.56 -14.99
C GLU A 258 -15.74 -18.07 -14.70
N ILE A 259 -15.25 -17.91 -13.45
CA ILE A 259 -13.96 -18.46 -13.02
C ILE A 259 -13.93 -19.99 -13.10
N ARG A 260 -15.03 -20.69 -12.75
CA ARG A 260 -15.13 -22.16 -12.93
C ARG A 260 -14.88 -22.61 -14.36
N ASN A 261 -15.26 -21.78 -15.33
CA ASN A 261 -15.10 -22.06 -16.75
C ASN A 261 -13.88 -21.36 -17.37
N PHE A 262 -13.09 -20.62 -16.59
CA PHE A 262 -12.03 -19.71 -17.08
C PHE A 262 -11.06 -20.44 -18.02
N PHE A 263 -10.48 -21.56 -17.59
CA PHE A 263 -9.48 -22.27 -18.39
C PHE A 263 -10.03 -22.99 -19.63
N ASN A 264 -11.34 -23.22 -19.67
CA ASN A 264 -12.01 -23.85 -20.81
C ASN A 264 -12.60 -22.81 -21.79
N ASN A 265 -12.71 -21.55 -21.37
CA ASN A 265 -13.27 -20.49 -22.17
C ASN A 265 -12.36 -20.12 -23.35
N GLN A 266 -12.87 -20.27 -24.57
CA GLN A 266 -12.16 -19.95 -25.81
C GLN A 266 -12.48 -18.55 -26.36
N GLN A 267 -13.35 -17.79 -25.68
CA GLN A 267 -13.62 -16.40 -26.03
C GLN A 267 -12.34 -15.57 -25.82
N ARG A 268 -12.01 -14.74 -26.80
CA ARG A 268 -10.92 -13.77 -26.69
C ARG A 268 -11.49 -12.46 -26.18
N TYR A 269 -10.79 -11.84 -25.25
CA TYR A 269 -11.13 -10.55 -24.67
C TYR A 269 -10.01 -9.55 -24.94
N LEU A 270 -10.35 -8.27 -25.00
CA LEU A 270 -9.39 -7.18 -24.90
C LEU A 270 -9.09 -6.96 -23.41
N TRP A 271 -7.90 -7.37 -22.97
CA TRP A 271 -7.48 -7.27 -21.56
C TRP A 271 -6.80 -5.94 -21.22
N GLY A 272 -6.51 -5.13 -22.24
CA GLY A 272 -5.75 -3.89 -22.11
C GLY A 272 -4.79 -3.69 -23.28
N TYR A 273 -3.70 -2.97 -23.03
CA TYR A 273 -2.68 -2.65 -24.03
C TYR A 273 -1.31 -2.95 -23.46
N TYR A 274 -0.38 -3.49 -24.26
CA TYR A 274 0.98 -3.74 -23.85
C TYR A 274 1.69 -2.44 -23.51
N ASP A 275 2.34 -2.40 -22.35
CA ASP A 275 3.18 -1.27 -21.99
C ASP A 275 4.39 -1.17 -22.93
N GLY A 276 4.80 0.06 -23.24
CA GLY A 276 5.83 0.38 -24.24
C GLY A 276 5.35 0.39 -25.71
N SER A 277 4.68 -0.67 -26.19
CA SER A 277 4.22 -0.72 -27.60
C SER A 277 2.84 -0.11 -27.82
N GLY A 278 1.96 -0.17 -26.82
CA GLY A 278 0.56 0.24 -26.92
C GLY A 278 -0.33 -0.70 -27.73
N GLU A 279 0.16 -1.88 -28.12
CA GLU A 279 -0.63 -2.87 -28.88
C GLU A 279 -1.71 -3.53 -28.01
N GLU A 280 -2.83 -3.92 -28.61
CA GLU A 280 -3.94 -4.56 -27.89
C GLU A 280 -3.57 -5.95 -27.34
N ILE A 281 -3.92 -6.19 -26.08
CA ILE A 281 -3.82 -7.51 -25.43
C ILE A 281 -5.12 -8.27 -25.70
N ILE A 282 -5.25 -8.85 -26.90
CA ILE A 282 -6.39 -9.71 -27.22
C ILE A 282 -6.01 -11.17 -26.98
N LEU A 283 -6.54 -11.80 -25.93
CA LEU A 283 -6.20 -13.16 -25.48
C LEU A 283 -7.43 -13.92 -24.97
N THR A 284 -7.40 -15.25 -25.05
CA THR A 284 -8.29 -16.10 -24.23
C THR A 284 -7.88 -16.05 -22.75
N PRO A 285 -8.78 -16.38 -21.80
CA PRO A 285 -8.42 -16.47 -20.38
C PRO A 285 -7.23 -17.39 -20.09
N SER A 286 -7.11 -18.54 -20.78
CA SER A 286 -5.96 -19.45 -20.62
C SER A 286 -4.64 -18.87 -21.14
N GLU A 287 -4.67 -18.13 -22.26
CA GLU A 287 -3.49 -17.43 -22.77
C GLU A 287 -3.11 -16.25 -21.85
N TYR A 288 -4.09 -15.50 -21.36
CA TYR A 288 -3.88 -14.43 -20.38
C TYR A 288 -3.27 -14.98 -19.09
N TYR A 289 -3.78 -16.11 -18.59
CA TYR A 289 -3.22 -16.79 -17.43
C TYR A 289 -1.73 -17.09 -17.61
N ALA A 290 -1.35 -17.69 -18.74
CA ALA A 290 0.04 -18.04 -18.99
C ALA A 290 0.94 -16.81 -19.12
N LYS A 291 0.40 -15.70 -19.63
CA LYS A 291 1.17 -14.49 -19.92
C LYS A 291 1.29 -13.52 -18.74
N PHE A 292 0.24 -13.38 -17.94
CA PHE A 292 0.13 -12.35 -16.90
C PHE A 292 -0.16 -12.91 -15.50
N ILE A 293 -0.85 -14.04 -15.35
CA ILE A 293 -1.18 -14.56 -14.01
C ILE A 293 -0.05 -15.45 -13.48
N TYR A 294 0.31 -16.50 -14.21
CA TYR A 294 1.36 -17.45 -13.81
C TYR A 294 2.52 -17.39 -14.80
N SER A 295 3.03 -16.18 -14.98
CA SER A 295 4.14 -15.84 -15.87
C SER A 295 5.51 -16.18 -15.28
N ALA A 296 5.54 -16.58 -14.00
CA ALA A 296 6.67 -17.11 -13.25
C ALA A 296 6.13 -18.08 -12.16
N ASP A 297 7.02 -18.81 -11.50
CA ASP A 297 6.65 -19.77 -10.45
C ASP A 297 6.35 -19.07 -9.11
N PHE A 298 5.34 -18.22 -9.09
CA PHE A 298 5.02 -17.32 -7.96
C PHE A 298 4.72 -18.05 -6.65
N ILE A 299 4.37 -19.34 -6.67
CA ILE A 299 4.22 -20.13 -5.45
C ILE A 299 5.56 -20.28 -4.69
N ASN A 300 6.69 -20.18 -5.39
CA ASN A 300 8.04 -20.23 -4.86
C ASN A 300 8.76 -18.87 -5.02
N ALA A 301 8.02 -17.76 -4.91
CA ALA A 301 8.57 -16.41 -5.02
C ALA A 301 9.73 -16.16 -4.04
N GLU A 302 10.72 -15.37 -4.46
CA GLU A 302 11.86 -14.99 -3.62
C GLU A 302 11.42 -14.18 -2.39
N GLN A 303 10.42 -13.32 -2.58
CA GLN A 303 9.86 -12.46 -1.54
C GLN A 303 8.34 -12.45 -1.64
N ILE A 304 7.68 -12.44 -0.47
CA ILE A 304 6.24 -12.29 -0.34
C ILE A 304 5.99 -11.07 0.56
N GLY A 305 5.26 -10.08 0.05
CA GLY A 305 4.91 -8.86 0.77
C GLY A 305 3.42 -8.87 1.11
N TYR A 306 3.07 -8.53 2.35
CA TYR A 306 1.69 -8.37 2.81
C TYR A 306 1.43 -6.90 3.07
N ASN A 307 0.50 -6.28 2.33
CA ASN A 307 0.32 -4.82 2.29
C ASN A 307 1.64 -4.05 2.15
N GLN A 308 2.58 -4.65 1.44
CA GLN A 308 3.93 -4.14 1.22
C GLN A 308 4.22 -4.20 -0.26
N VAL A 309 4.49 -3.03 -0.85
CA VAL A 309 4.91 -2.88 -2.24
C VAL A 309 6.37 -3.28 -2.35
N LEU A 310 6.63 -4.41 -3.02
CA LEU A 310 7.99 -4.95 -3.22
C LEU A 310 8.58 -4.56 -4.57
N SER A 311 7.74 -4.53 -5.62
CA SER A 311 8.18 -4.11 -6.95
C SER A 311 8.40 -2.60 -7.01
N ILE A 312 9.45 -2.20 -7.72
CA ILE A 312 9.78 -0.80 -7.98
C ILE A 312 9.67 -0.60 -9.48
N GLY A 313 8.70 0.22 -9.91
CA GLY A 313 8.46 0.53 -11.32
C GLY A 313 8.12 1.98 -11.55
N ASN A 314 8.06 2.37 -12.82
CA ASN A 314 7.75 3.75 -13.23
C ASN A 314 6.24 4.03 -13.35
N MET A 315 5.41 2.99 -13.25
CA MET A 315 3.96 3.11 -13.37
C MET A 315 3.33 3.47 -12.03
N LEU A 316 2.31 4.33 -12.08
CA LEU A 316 1.54 4.75 -10.92
C LEU A 316 0.78 3.56 -10.31
N GLU A 317 0.90 3.42 -9.00
CA GLU A 317 0.18 2.42 -8.22
C GLU A 317 -1.06 3.04 -7.58
N ASN A 318 -2.20 2.35 -7.60
CA ASN A 318 -3.46 2.84 -7.05
C ASN A 318 -4.27 1.76 -6.30
N GLN A 319 -3.67 0.61 -6.01
CA GLN A 319 -4.38 -0.54 -5.44
C GLN A 319 -5.01 -0.26 -4.06
N PHE A 320 -4.38 0.58 -3.22
CA PHE A 320 -4.95 0.98 -1.92
C PHE A 320 -6.01 2.09 -2.03
N GLU A 321 -6.20 2.67 -3.22
CA GLU A 321 -7.26 3.64 -3.52
C GLU A 321 -8.49 2.95 -4.13
N VAL A 322 -8.27 1.91 -4.95
CA VAL A 322 -9.34 1.29 -5.75
C VAL A 322 -10.17 0.27 -4.98
N TYR A 323 -9.53 -0.49 -4.10
CA TYR A 323 -10.19 -1.55 -3.32
C TYR A 323 -10.58 -1.04 -1.93
N ASP A 324 -11.68 -1.56 -1.37
CA ASP A 324 -12.22 -1.17 -0.07
C ASP A 324 -11.51 -1.92 1.07
N ASN A 325 -10.64 -1.23 1.82
CA ASN A 325 -9.87 -1.82 2.94
C ASN A 325 -9.16 -3.14 2.56
N PRO A 326 -8.35 -3.16 1.49
CA PRO A 326 -7.80 -4.39 0.99
C PRO A 326 -6.68 -4.93 1.90
N ILE A 327 -6.51 -6.24 1.86
CA ILE A 327 -5.21 -6.87 2.10
C ILE A 327 -4.66 -7.35 0.76
N ILE A 328 -3.43 -6.95 0.45
CA ILE A 328 -2.76 -7.22 -0.81
C ILE A 328 -1.53 -8.08 -0.54
N VAL A 329 -1.43 -9.20 -1.25
CA VAL A 329 -0.28 -10.11 -1.15
C VAL A 329 0.50 -10.06 -2.45
N GLU A 330 1.73 -9.55 -2.40
CA GLU A 330 2.64 -9.44 -3.53
C GLU A 330 3.65 -10.58 -3.53
N TYR A 331 3.74 -11.32 -4.63
CA TYR A 331 4.71 -12.39 -4.87
C TYR A 331 5.75 -11.88 -5.86
N TYR A 332 6.99 -11.67 -5.41
CA TYR A 332 8.01 -10.93 -6.14
C TYR A 332 9.25 -11.78 -6.45
N PHE A 333 9.76 -11.63 -7.69
CA PHE A 333 11.07 -12.09 -8.13
C PHE A 333 11.92 -10.89 -8.54
N SER A 334 13.14 -10.80 -8.02
CA SER A 334 14.05 -9.67 -8.29
C SER A 334 14.69 -9.68 -9.67
N GLY A 335 14.58 -10.79 -10.39
CA GLY A 335 15.12 -11.02 -11.73
C GLY A 335 15.42 -12.50 -11.92
N PHE A 336 15.66 -12.95 -13.17
CA PHE A 336 15.87 -14.35 -13.49
C PHE A 336 17.21 -14.58 -14.19
N ASP A 337 17.51 -13.77 -15.20
CA ASP A 337 18.76 -13.82 -15.95
C ASP A 337 19.66 -12.63 -15.58
N PRO A 338 20.83 -12.88 -14.96
CA PRO A 338 21.78 -11.84 -14.57
C PRO A 338 22.20 -10.89 -15.72
N ALA A 339 22.09 -11.32 -16.98
CA ALA A 339 22.38 -10.47 -18.14
C ALA A 339 21.46 -9.25 -18.23
N TYR A 340 20.24 -9.32 -17.70
CA TYR A 340 19.30 -8.20 -17.65
C TYR A 340 19.49 -7.32 -16.41
N GLN A 341 20.43 -7.63 -15.52
CA GLN A 341 20.75 -6.81 -14.35
C GLN A 341 19.52 -6.46 -13.48
N GLY A 342 18.57 -7.38 -13.37
CA GLY A 342 17.31 -7.18 -12.64
C GLY A 342 16.20 -6.50 -13.44
N MET A 343 16.43 -6.09 -14.70
CA MET A 343 15.39 -5.54 -15.60
C MET A 343 14.46 -6.63 -16.18
N ASP A 344 14.40 -7.80 -15.56
CA ASP A 344 13.49 -8.89 -15.87
C ASP A 344 12.68 -9.34 -14.64
N TRP A 345 12.64 -8.50 -13.58
CA TRP A 345 11.83 -8.74 -12.40
C TRP A 345 10.34 -8.89 -12.76
N LYS A 346 9.64 -9.70 -11.96
CA LYS A 346 8.20 -9.94 -12.10
C LYS A 346 7.53 -9.99 -10.75
N SER A 347 6.26 -9.60 -10.73
CA SER A 347 5.43 -9.58 -9.55
C SER A 347 3.99 -9.96 -9.87
N LEU A 348 3.34 -10.65 -8.95
CA LEU A 348 1.91 -10.90 -8.98
C LEU A 348 1.30 -10.48 -7.64
N ARG A 349 0.26 -9.66 -7.66
CA ARG A 349 -0.49 -9.26 -6.47
C ARG A 349 -1.86 -9.90 -6.46
N LEU A 350 -2.20 -10.53 -5.33
CA LEU A 350 -3.54 -10.98 -5.02
C LEU A 350 -4.19 -9.97 -4.07
N VAL A 351 -5.37 -9.49 -4.42
CA VAL A 351 -6.10 -8.49 -3.62
C VAL A 351 -7.31 -9.13 -2.97
N PHE A 352 -7.42 -8.96 -1.66
CA PHE A 352 -8.48 -9.50 -0.84
C PHE A 352 -9.27 -8.40 -0.14
N GLU A 353 -10.57 -8.57 -0.06
CA GLU A 353 -11.47 -7.74 0.74
C GLU A 353 -12.33 -8.62 1.64
N GLU A 354 -12.67 -8.12 2.83
CA GLU A 354 -13.53 -8.82 3.77
C GLU A 354 -15.01 -8.74 3.34
N SER A 355 -15.68 -9.89 3.28
CA SER A 355 -17.12 -10.01 3.05
C SER A 355 -17.69 -11.10 3.96
N ASP A 356 -18.71 -10.77 4.75
CA ASP A 356 -19.34 -11.70 5.70
C ASP A 356 -18.34 -12.40 6.63
N ASN A 357 -17.34 -11.65 7.13
CA ASN A 357 -16.22 -12.12 7.96
C ASN A 357 -15.29 -13.15 7.29
N GLU A 358 -15.30 -13.23 5.95
CA GLU A 358 -14.35 -14.03 5.17
C GLU A 358 -13.61 -13.15 4.16
N TRP A 359 -12.30 -13.35 4.03
CA TRP A 359 -11.49 -12.66 3.04
C TRP A 359 -11.70 -13.28 1.65
N ARG A 360 -12.15 -12.46 0.70
CA ARG A 360 -12.48 -12.86 -0.67
C ARG A 360 -11.52 -12.23 -1.66
N LEU A 361 -11.10 -13.01 -2.66
CA LEU A 361 -10.31 -12.55 -3.78
C LEU A 361 -11.15 -11.61 -4.66
N VAL A 362 -10.69 -10.38 -4.83
CA VAL A 362 -11.33 -9.33 -5.64
C VAL A 362 -10.45 -8.82 -6.77
N GLY A 363 -9.15 -9.09 -6.74
CA GLY A 363 -8.21 -8.62 -7.76
C GLY A 363 -7.00 -9.54 -7.95
N ILE A 364 -6.54 -9.64 -9.19
CA ILE A 364 -5.25 -10.23 -9.58
C ILE A 364 -4.56 -9.20 -10.47
N ILE A 365 -3.44 -8.67 -10.00
CA ILE A 365 -2.68 -7.59 -10.65
C ILE A 365 -1.30 -8.13 -10.98
N HIS A 366 -0.94 -8.12 -12.26
CA HIS A 366 0.44 -8.42 -12.67
C HIS A 366 1.28 -7.16 -12.67
N ASN A 367 2.57 -7.29 -12.40
CA ASN A 367 3.54 -6.23 -12.62
C ASN A 367 4.86 -6.83 -13.08
N GLN A 368 5.60 -6.09 -13.88
CA GLN A 368 6.90 -6.52 -14.37
C GLN A 368 7.67 -5.31 -14.88
N TRP A 369 8.98 -5.48 -15.06
CA TRP A 369 9.73 -4.52 -15.84
C TRP A 369 9.19 -4.46 -17.28
N THR A 370 8.94 -3.24 -17.74
CA THR A 370 8.51 -2.88 -19.08
C THR A 370 9.31 -1.65 -19.47
N ILE A 371 10.07 -1.74 -20.58
CA ILE A 371 10.95 -0.72 -21.20
C ILE A 371 12.44 -0.90 -20.95
#